data_AF-A0AAW2KD30-F1
#
_entry.id   AF-A0AAW2KD30-F1
#
_cell.length_a   1.000
_cell.length_b   1.000
_cell.length_c   1.000
_cell.angle_alpha   90.00
_cell.angle_beta   90.00
_cell.angle_gamma   90.00
#
_symmetry.space_group_name_H-M   'P 1'
#
loop_
_entity.id
_entity.type
_entity.pdbx_description
1 polymer ?
#
loop_
_entity_poly.entity_id
_entity_poly.type
_entity_poly.pdbx_seq_one_letter_code
_entity_poly.pdbx_strand_id
1 'polypeptide(L)'
;MTYLRWTEGEQMAPMIGPRGGTLLVRKIPVADARYALEGFCWRCGRHTGPKDFRNYIVRRLAAVEGDEMVSDVLYEEPFTIGEDWCWIS
;
A
#
# COMPACT_ATOMS: atom_id res chain seq x y z
N MET A 1 13.89 8.71 7.22
CA MET A 1 13.17 8.47 8.49
C MET A 1 12.83 6.99 8.56
N THR A 2 13.18 6.33 9.66
CA THR A 2 12.92 4.92 9.92
C THR A 2 12.25 4.79 11.29
N TYR A 3 11.20 3.98 11.41
CA TYR A 3 10.47 3.79 12.66
C TYR A 3 9.93 2.37 12.78
N LEU A 4 9.70 1.92 14.02
CA LEU A 4 9.05 0.65 14.30
C LEU A 4 7.54 0.87 14.46
N ARG A 5 6.75 -0.07 13.96
CA ARG A 5 5.28 -0.03 14.06
C ARG A 5 4.72 -1.41 14.36
N TRP A 6 3.85 -1.50 15.37
CA TRP A 6 3.01 -2.67 15.55
C TRP A 6 1.83 -2.63 14.59
N THR A 7 1.50 -3.76 13.98
CA THR A 7 0.29 -3.96 13.17
C THR A 7 -0.40 -5.23 13.62
N GLU A 8 -1.72 -5.26 13.53
CA GLU A 8 -2.58 -6.42 13.84
C GLU A 8 -3.64 -6.58 12.75
N GLY A 9 -4.30 -7.74 12.72
CA GLY A 9 -5.36 -8.06 11.77
C GLY A 9 -4.93 -8.99 10.63
N GLU A 10 -5.90 -9.45 9.86
CA GLU A 10 -5.73 -10.46 8.81
C GLU A 10 -5.49 -9.88 7.41
N GLN A 11 -5.51 -8.55 7.28
CA GLN A 11 -5.39 -7.87 5.98
C GLN A 11 -4.08 -8.16 5.23
N MET A 12 -3.05 -8.57 5.96
CA MET A 12 -1.73 -8.93 5.42
C MET A 12 -1.43 -10.43 5.59
N ALA A 13 -2.41 -11.25 5.98
CA ALA A 13 -2.22 -12.69 6.10
C ALA A 13 -2.00 -13.33 4.71
N PRO A 14 -1.16 -14.38 4.60
CA PRO A 14 -0.36 -15.00 5.67
C PRO A 14 0.99 -14.30 5.92
N MET A 15 1.33 -13.24 5.17
CA MET A 15 2.64 -12.57 5.27
C MET A 15 2.87 -11.98 6.67
N ILE A 16 1.85 -11.37 7.24
CA ILE A 16 1.79 -10.99 8.66
C ILE A 16 0.67 -11.83 9.26
N GLY A 17 1.01 -12.67 10.24
CA GLY A 17 0.04 -13.56 10.87
C GLY A 17 -1.10 -12.79 11.55
N PRO A 18 -2.22 -13.46 11.88
CA PRO A 18 -3.40 -12.83 12.50
C PRO A 18 -3.10 -12.18 13.86
N ARG A 19 -2.04 -12.64 14.54
CA ARG A 19 -1.53 -12.04 15.79
C ARG A 19 -0.72 -10.76 15.58
N GLY A 20 -0.54 -10.33 14.33
CA GLY A 20 0.22 -9.15 13.98
C GLY A 20 1.73 -9.34 14.06
N GLY A 21 2.45 -8.22 14.13
CA GLY A 21 3.89 -8.19 14.26
C GLY A 21 4.45 -6.76 14.29
N THR A 22 5.72 -6.63 14.69
CA THR A 22 6.44 -5.36 14.63
C THR A 22 7.11 -5.22 13.26
N LEU A 23 6.74 -4.19 12.52
CA LEU A 23 7.32 -3.81 11.25
C LEU A 23 8.39 -2.73 11.42
N LEU A 24 9.51 -2.88 10.72
CA LEU A 24 10.48 -1.81 10.53
C LEU A 24 10.14 -1.04 9.25
N VAL A 25 9.63 0.18 9.39
CA VAL A 25 9.19 1.01 8.27
C VAL A 25 10.24 2.06 7.96
N ARG A 26 10.69 2.11 6.71
CA ARG A 26 11.63 3.12 6.21
C ARG A 26 10.98 3.96 5.13
N LYS A 27 10.98 5.29 5.31
CA LYS A 27 10.55 6.22 4.27
C LYS A 27 11.59 6.26 3.15
N ILE A 28 11.15 5.98 1.92
CA ILE A 28 11.96 6.11 0.71
C ILE A 28 12.02 7.60 0.32
N PRO A 29 13.20 8.14 -0.05
CA PRO A 29 13.38 9.58 -0.33
C PRO A 29 12.64 10.05 -1.59
N VAL A 30 12.45 9.17 -2.58
CA VAL A 30 11.66 9.44 -3.79
C VAL A 30 10.33 8.72 -3.64
N ALA A 31 9.24 9.47 -3.70
CA ALA A 31 7.88 8.94 -3.63
C ALA A 31 7.40 8.51 -5.02
N ASP A 32 8.19 7.68 -5.70
CA ASP A 32 7.77 7.07 -6.96
C ASP A 32 7.42 5.62 -6.67
N ALA A 33 6.14 5.32 -6.87
CA ALA A 33 5.54 4.04 -6.56
C ALA A 33 6.15 2.89 -7.37
N ARG A 34 6.81 3.17 -8.51
CA ARG A 34 7.54 2.17 -9.31
C ARG A 34 8.81 1.67 -8.63
N TYR A 35 9.41 2.46 -7.73
CA TYR A 35 10.56 2.01 -6.92
C TYR A 35 10.13 1.25 -5.66
N ALA A 36 8.86 1.32 -5.28
CA ALA A 36 8.28 0.40 -4.33
C ALA A 36 7.99 -0.90 -5.09
N LEU A 37 8.98 -1.80 -5.11
CA LEU A 37 8.85 -3.12 -5.74
C LEU A 37 7.54 -3.80 -5.30
N GLU A 38 7.00 -4.68 -6.14
CA GLU A 38 5.87 -5.54 -5.79
C GLU A 38 6.11 -6.19 -4.42
N GLY A 39 5.26 -5.88 -3.42
CA GLY A 39 5.46 -6.33 -2.04
C GLY A 39 5.71 -5.23 -1.01
N PHE A 40 6.01 -4.00 -1.42
CA PHE A 40 6.23 -2.91 -0.48
C PHE A 40 4.93 -2.28 0.02
N CYS A 41 4.87 -2.05 1.33
CA CYS A 41 3.71 -1.46 1.98
C CYS A 41 3.72 0.05 1.84
N TRP A 42 2.77 0.58 1.07
CA TRP A 42 2.74 1.99 0.72
C TRP A 42 1.92 2.84 1.69
N ARG A 43 2.35 4.10 1.85
CA ARG A 43 1.61 5.16 2.55
C ARG A 43 0.58 5.76 1.60
N CYS A 44 -0.67 5.31 1.66
CA CYS A 44 -1.76 6.05 1.03
C CYS A 44 -2.03 7.34 1.82
N GLY A 45 -1.70 8.49 1.22
CA GLY A 45 -2.09 9.80 1.75
C GLY A 45 -1.03 10.88 1.58
N ARG A 46 -1.15 11.63 0.47
CA ARG A 46 -0.75 13.05 0.43
C ARG A 46 -1.66 13.91 1.34
N HIS A 47 -2.82 13.36 1.76
CA HIS A 47 -3.83 13.99 2.61
C HIS A 47 -3.75 13.65 4.10
N THR A 48 -2.79 12.83 4.55
CA THR A 48 -2.48 12.72 5.98
C THR A 48 -1.23 13.53 6.24
N GLY A 49 -1.44 14.76 6.75
CA GLY A 49 -0.35 15.58 7.26
C GLY A 49 0.54 14.78 8.22
N PRO A 50 1.79 15.22 8.47
CA PRO A 50 2.74 14.53 9.33
C PRO A 50 2.34 14.42 10.81
N LYS A 51 1.06 14.67 11.17
CA LYS A 51 0.56 14.69 12.55
C LYS A 51 -0.34 13.52 12.93
N ASP A 52 -0.94 12.81 11.96
CA ASP A 52 -1.79 11.64 12.26
C ASP A 52 -1.08 10.33 11.95
N PHE A 53 -0.11 9.99 12.80
CA PHE A 53 0.57 8.70 12.69
C PHE A 53 -0.30 7.49 13.07
N ARG A 54 -1.53 7.74 13.52
CA ARG A 54 -2.45 6.73 14.05
C ARG A 54 -3.30 6.03 12.98
N ASN A 55 -3.43 6.63 11.79
CA ASN A 55 -4.36 6.17 10.75
C ASN A 55 -3.65 5.59 9.50
N TYR A 56 -2.55 4.87 9.67
CA TYR A 56 -1.89 4.21 8.54
C TYR A 56 -2.42 2.80 8.32
N ILE A 57 -2.68 2.45 7.07
CA ILE A 57 -2.90 1.07 6.66
C ILE A 57 -1.60 0.52 6.06
N VAL A 58 -1.31 -0.75 6.33
CA VAL A 58 -0.21 -1.50 5.73
C VAL A 58 -0.86 -2.48 4.77
N ARG A 59 -0.58 -2.35 3.47
CA ARG A 59 -1.14 -3.16 2.39
C ARG A 59 -0.11 -3.35 1.30
N ARG A 60 -0.20 -4.43 0.53
CA ARG A 60 0.74 -4.67 -0.57
C ARG A 60 0.33 -3.82 -1.77
N LEU A 61 1.26 -3.06 -2.33
CA LEU A 61 1.06 -2.36 -3.60
C LEU A 61 0.81 -3.37 -4.72
N ALA A 62 -0.31 -3.23 -5.42
CA ALA A 62 -0.74 -4.11 -6.48
C ALA A 62 -0.54 -3.50 -7.87
N ALA A 63 -0.76 -2.19 -8.00
CA ALA A 63 -0.62 -1.46 -9.26
C ALA A 63 -0.48 0.05 -9.00
N VAL A 64 0.08 0.78 -9.97
CA VAL A 64 0.39 2.21 -9.90
C VAL A 64 -0.18 2.96 -11.11
N GLU A 65 -0.02 4.29 -11.11
CA GLU A 65 -0.38 5.14 -12.24
C GLU A 65 0.09 4.60 -13.60
N GLY A 66 -0.85 4.51 -14.53
CA GLY A 66 -0.65 4.00 -15.89
C GLY A 66 -0.89 2.49 -16.04
N ASP A 67 -1.02 1.74 -14.93
CA ASP A 67 -1.39 0.33 -14.99
C ASP A 67 -2.90 0.18 -15.26
N GLU A 68 -3.27 -0.85 -16.02
CA GLU A 68 -4.67 -1.22 -16.29
C GLU A 68 -5.10 -2.31 -15.31
N MET A 69 -6.20 -2.06 -14.61
CA MET A 69 -6.85 -3.03 -13.75
C MET A 69 -7.86 -3.81 -14.59
N VAL A 70 -7.64 -5.12 -14.68
CA VAL A 70 -8.50 -6.07 -15.40
C VAL A 70 -9.06 -7.08 -14.41
N SER A 71 -10.38 -7.27 -14.46
CA SER A 71 -11.09 -8.24 -13.64
C SER A 71 -11.35 -9.52 -14.43
N ASP A 72 -11.44 -10.65 -13.73
CA ASP A 72 -11.91 -11.92 -14.27
C ASP A 72 -13.46 -12.01 -14.31
N VAL A 73 -14.15 -11.03 -13.74
CA VAL A 73 -15.61 -10.93 -13.75
C VAL A 73 -16.09 -10.44 -15.12
N LEU A 74 -16.91 -11.26 -15.77
CA LEU A 74 -17.35 -11.15 -17.18
C LEU A 74 -17.98 -9.81 -17.60
N TYR A 75 -18.44 -8.99 -16.66
CA TYR A 75 -19.13 -7.72 -16.91
C TYR A 75 -18.43 -6.52 -16.27
N GLU A 76 -17.26 -6.71 -15.64
CA GLU A 76 -16.49 -5.60 -15.10
C GLU A 76 -15.60 -5.02 -16.21
N GLU A 77 -15.74 -3.71 -16.43
CA GLU A 77 -14.96 -3.00 -17.44
C GLU A 77 -13.55 -2.70 -16.90
N PRO A 78 -12.49 -2.91 -17.70
CA PRO A 78 -11.14 -2.48 -17.35
C PRO A 78 -11.06 -0.97 -17.15
N PHE A 79 -10.15 -0.54 -16.28
CA PHE A 79 -9.85 0.87 -16.10
C PHE A 79 -8.37 1.11 -15.83
N THR A 80 -7.86 2.26 -16.27
CA THR A 80 -6.49 2.69 -16.00
C THR A 80 -6.42 3.47 -14.69
N ILE A 81 -5.38 3.22 -13.90
CA ILE A 81 -5.11 3.97 -12.67
C ILE A 81 -4.64 5.39 -13.04
N GLY A 82 -5.38 6.39 -12.58
CA GLY A 82 -5.10 7.80 -12.83
C GLY A 82 -3.90 8.34 -12.05
N GLU A 83 -3.50 9.57 -12.38
CA GLU A 83 -2.36 10.25 -11.77
C GLU A 83 -2.48 10.37 -10.24
N ASP A 84 -1.36 10.19 -9.53
CA ASP A 84 -1.30 10.20 -8.05
C ASP A 84 -2.11 9.09 -7.33
N TRP A 85 -2.69 8.13 -8.07
CA TRP A 85 -3.41 6.98 -7.50
C TRP A 85 -2.57 5.69 -7.54
N CYS A 86 -2.90 4.77 -6.64
CA CYS A 86 -2.35 3.41 -6.63
C CYS A 86 -3.41 2.42 -6.15
N TRP A 87 -3.23 1.15 -6.49
CA TRP A 87 -4.06 0.07 -6.00
C TRP A 87 -3.32 -0.77 -4.96
N ILE A 88 -4.03 -1.17 -3.92
CA ILE A 88 -3.49 -1.96 -2.82
C ILE A 88 -4.31 -3.25 -2.65
N SER A 89 -3.62 -4.33 -2.30
CA SER A 89 -4.20 -5.64 -1.93
C SER A 89 -4.16 -5.85 -0.42
#